data_AF-A0A418WED0-F1
#
_entry.id   AF-A0A418WED0-F1
#
_cell.length_a   1.000
_cell.length_b   1.000
_cell.length_c   1.000
_cell.angle_alpha   90.00
_cell.angle_beta   90.00
_cell.angle_gamma   90.00
#
_symmetry.space_group_name_H-M   'P 1'
#
loop_
_entity.id
_entity.type
_entity.pdbx_description
1 polymer ?
#
loop_
_entity_poly.entity_id
_entity_poly.type
_entity_poly.pdbx_seq_one_letter_code
_entity_poly.pdbx_strand_id
1 'polypeptide(L)'
;MASAAEQLAANLSWSSFSKATELKRRLWFTLGALIVYRLGTYIPIPGVDPGALAAIFAQNQGGILGMFDVFAGGALGRMTIFALNIMPYITASIIVQLLTTVSPTMEALKKEGEAGRKKLNQYTRYGTVFLALIQAYGIAVGLEGMSANGRGAVLDPGLGFRIEAVITLTGGTVFLMWLGEQITSRGVGNGISLIIFAGIVAALPTALVKTLELGRTGAISAFVIVAILLLVVVVVAFIVFFERAQRRILVQYPKRQVGNKVFGGESSHMPLKLNTAGVIPPIFASSLLLLPTTVVNFAGTGGPEWLQTVTRLLAHGQPLYMALYIGGIVFFCFFYTAIVFNPTETAENLRKYGGFIPGIKPGIRTANHLDHILTRLTVVGAAYLSAVCILPEILITQYSVPFYFGGTSLLIVVSVTMDTVAQIQSHLLAHQYEGLIRKSKLKGRGK
;
A
#
# COMPACT_ATOMS: atom_id res chain seq x y z
N MET A 1 18.18 10.74 26.52
CA MET A 1 18.87 11.86 25.87
C MET A 1 18.54 11.79 24.39
N ALA A 2 17.71 12.72 23.91
CA ALA A 2 17.30 12.78 22.52
C ALA A 2 18.55 12.94 21.63
N SER A 3 18.67 12.13 20.58
CA SER A 3 19.80 12.20 19.66
C SER A 3 19.85 13.59 19.04
N ALA A 4 21.04 14.11 18.71
CA ALA A 4 21.19 15.38 17.98
C ALA A 4 20.32 15.45 16.71
N ALA A 5 19.94 14.30 16.14
CA ALA A 5 18.97 14.18 15.05
C ALA A 5 17.52 14.54 15.45
N GLU A 6 17.09 14.26 16.68
CA GLU A 6 15.76 14.63 17.20
C GLU A 6 15.67 16.12 17.54
N GLN A 7 16.75 16.72 18.04
CA GLN A 7 16.82 18.18 18.23
C GLN A 7 16.91 18.95 16.90
N LEU A 8 17.48 18.34 15.85
CA LEU A 8 17.45 18.89 14.49
C LEU A 8 16.10 18.71 13.78
N ALA A 9 15.36 17.64 14.09
CA ALA A 9 13.99 17.44 13.62
C ALA A 9 13.00 18.45 14.25
N ALA A 10 13.22 18.84 15.51
CA ALA A 10 12.46 19.93 16.15
C ALA A 10 12.72 21.30 15.49
N ASN A 11 13.85 21.46 14.80
CA ASN A 11 14.24 22.65 14.02
C ASN A 11 13.91 22.52 12.53
N LEU A 12 12.93 21.70 12.14
CA LEU A 12 12.30 21.71 10.81
C LEU A 12 11.51 23.01 10.61
N SER A 13 12.25 24.12 10.51
CA SER A 13 11.70 25.43 10.23
C SER A 13 11.09 25.42 8.83
N TRP A 14 9.83 25.86 8.73
CA TRP A 14 9.10 26.06 7.47
C TRP A 14 9.87 26.95 6.47
N SER A 15 10.87 27.71 6.94
CA SER A 15 11.79 28.51 6.13
C SER A 15 12.77 27.69 5.27
N SER A 16 13.12 26.47 5.68
CA SER A 16 13.91 25.54 4.87
C SER A 16 13.09 24.93 3.72
N PHE A 17 11.79 24.72 3.97
CA PHE A 17 10.80 24.30 2.97
C PHE A 17 10.60 25.35 1.87
N SER A 18 10.66 26.64 2.23
CA SER A 18 10.58 27.77 1.28
C SER A 18 11.75 27.83 0.30
N LYS A 19 12.94 27.31 0.67
CA LYS A 19 14.15 27.37 -0.17
C LYS A 19 14.27 26.19 -1.14
N ALA A 20 13.57 25.08 -0.89
CA ALA A 20 13.59 23.88 -1.72
C ALA A 20 12.58 23.99 -2.89
N THR A 21 12.91 24.81 -3.91
CA THR A 21 12.06 25.03 -5.09
C THR A 21 11.77 23.74 -5.86
N GLU A 22 12.72 22.80 -5.92
CA GLU A 22 12.52 21.50 -6.57
C GLU A 22 11.50 20.63 -5.82
N LEU A 23 11.62 20.50 -4.49
CA LEU A 23 10.68 19.74 -3.67
C LEU A 23 9.26 20.30 -3.81
N LYS A 24 9.12 21.64 -3.80
CA LYS A 24 7.84 22.31 -4.03
C LYS A 24 7.24 21.92 -5.38
N ARG A 25 8.03 21.94 -6.47
CA ARG A 25 7.55 21.54 -7.81
C ARG A 25 7.09 20.08 -7.84
N ARG A 26 7.82 19.17 -7.20
CA ARG A 26 7.44 17.76 -7.09
C ARG A 26 6.13 17.57 -6.32
N LEU A 27 5.98 18.29 -5.19
CA LEU A 27 4.73 18.27 -4.40
C LEU A 27 3.53 18.82 -5.18
N TRP A 28 3.68 19.93 -5.90
CA TRP A 28 2.62 20.47 -6.76
C TRP A 28 2.25 19.50 -7.89
N PHE A 29 3.22 18.81 -8.47
CA PHE A 29 2.96 17.78 -9.46
C PHE A 29 2.16 16.61 -8.86
N THR A 30 2.57 16.10 -7.69
CA THR A 30 1.82 15.04 -6.99
C THR A 30 0.40 15.50 -6.65
N LEU A 31 0.22 16.69 -6.09
CA LEU A 31 -1.12 17.23 -5.76
C LEU A 31 -1.99 17.41 -7.01
N GLY A 32 -1.43 17.97 -8.09
CA GLY A 32 -2.13 18.11 -9.36
C GLY A 32 -2.57 16.77 -9.93
N ALA A 33 -1.69 15.76 -9.89
CA ALA A 33 -2.02 14.40 -10.32
C ALA A 33 -3.14 13.78 -9.46
N LEU A 34 -3.11 13.95 -8.14
CA LEU A 34 -4.17 13.46 -7.25
C LEU A 34 -5.52 14.17 -7.48
N ILE A 35 -5.51 15.46 -7.85
CA ILE A 35 -6.72 16.18 -8.24
C ILE A 35 -7.28 15.60 -9.55
N VAL A 36 -6.44 15.34 -10.55
CA VAL A 36 -6.87 14.71 -11.82
C VAL A 36 -7.44 13.31 -11.57
N TYR A 37 -6.80 12.51 -10.72
CA TYR A 37 -7.34 11.23 -10.25
C TYR A 37 -8.73 11.43 -9.66
N ARG A 38 -8.89 12.41 -8.76
CA ARG A 38 -10.17 12.65 -8.10
C ARG A 38 -11.25 13.08 -9.08
N LEU A 39 -10.95 13.97 -10.02
CA LEU A 39 -11.91 14.40 -11.04
C LEU A 39 -12.40 13.22 -11.88
N GLY A 40 -11.51 12.28 -12.24
CA GLY A 40 -11.93 11.08 -12.95
C GLY A 40 -12.81 10.12 -12.14
N THR A 41 -12.74 10.13 -10.80
CA THR A 41 -13.70 9.39 -9.92
C THR A 41 -15.10 10.01 -9.86
N TYR A 42 -15.40 11.01 -10.71
CA TYR A 42 -16.75 11.54 -10.91
C TYR A 42 -17.24 11.39 -12.36
N ILE A 43 -16.42 10.85 -13.28
CA ILE A 43 -16.81 10.64 -14.67
C ILE A 43 -17.43 9.24 -14.79
N PRO A 44 -18.77 9.12 -14.96
CA PRO A 44 -19.44 7.84 -15.08
C PRO A 44 -19.08 7.14 -16.40
N ILE A 45 -19.17 5.82 -16.41
CA ILE A 45 -19.02 5.01 -17.62
C ILE A 45 -20.24 5.22 -18.52
N PRO A 46 -20.07 5.37 -19.85
CA PRO A 46 -21.19 5.41 -20.78
C PRO A 46 -22.10 4.18 -20.65
N GLY A 47 -23.42 4.38 -20.71
CA GLY A 47 -24.41 3.30 -20.71
C GLY A 47 -24.88 2.80 -19.32
N VAL A 48 -24.33 3.31 -18.22
CA VAL A 48 -24.75 2.96 -16.84
C VAL A 48 -25.63 4.04 -16.24
N ASP A 49 -26.76 3.68 -15.62
CA ASP A 49 -27.59 4.61 -14.85
C ASP A 49 -27.03 4.78 -13.41
N PRO A 50 -26.51 5.97 -13.05
CA PRO A 50 -25.96 6.22 -11.71
C PRO A 50 -27.01 6.09 -10.60
N GLY A 51 -28.29 6.36 -10.89
CA GLY A 51 -29.38 6.29 -9.92
C GLY A 51 -29.76 4.86 -9.55
N ALA A 52 -29.94 4.00 -10.56
CA ALA A 52 -30.17 2.56 -10.36
C ALA A 52 -28.99 1.90 -9.64
N LEU A 53 -27.76 2.27 -10.02
CA LEU A 53 -26.57 1.71 -9.41
C LEU A 53 -26.39 2.13 -7.95
N ALA A 54 -26.68 3.40 -7.62
CA ALA A 54 -26.66 3.86 -6.23
C ALA A 54 -27.66 3.07 -5.34
N ALA A 55 -28.82 2.69 -5.88
CA ALA A 55 -29.80 1.86 -5.17
C ALA A 55 -29.32 0.41 -4.97
N ILE A 56 -28.69 -0.19 -5.99
CA ILE A 56 -28.06 -1.52 -5.91
C ILE A 56 -26.93 -1.52 -4.87
N PHE A 57 -26.11 -0.48 -4.85
CA PHE A 57 -25.03 -0.31 -3.88
C PHE A 57 -25.55 -0.07 -2.47
N ALA A 58 -26.66 0.66 -2.30
CA ALA A 58 -27.29 0.86 -1.00
C ALA A 58 -27.79 -0.47 -0.39
N GLN A 59 -28.29 -1.40 -1.21
CA GLN A 59 -28.68 -2.74 -0.74
C GLN A 59 -27.50 -3.67 -0.45
N ASN A 60 -26.37 -3.52 -1.15
CA ASN A 60 -25.20 -4.40 -1.01
C ASN A 60 -24.01 -3.78 -0.25
N GLN A 61 -24.25 -2.70 0.49
CA GLN A 61 -23.21 -1.87 1.14
C GLN A 61 -22.38 -2.63 2.19
N GLY A 62 -22.92 -3.70 2.79
CA GLY A 62 -22.23 -4.53 3.79
C GLY A 62 -21.33 -5.63 3.19
N GLY A 63 -21.27 -5.77 1.87
CA GLY A 63 -20.48 -6.80 1.20
C GLY A 63 -19.08 -6.35 0.76
N ILE A 64 -18.36 -7.28 0.12
CA ILE A 64 -17.05 -7.07 -0.53
C ILE A 64 -17.01 -5.83 -1.44
N LEU A 65 -18.13 -5.52 -2.10
CA LEU A 65 -18.29 -4.33 -2.95
C LEU A 65 -18.09 -3.01 -2.17
N GLY A 66 -18.49 -2.96 -0.90
CA GLY A 66 -18.29 -1.80 -0.04
C GLY A 66 -16.82 -1.56 0.31
N MET A 67 -16.05 -2.62 0.60
CA MET A 67 -14.61 -2.50 0.83
C MET A 67 -13.87 -2.02 -0.43
N PHE A 68 -14.25 -2.57 -1.59
CA PHE A 68 -13.70 -2.11 -2.87
C PHE A 68 -13.97 -0.65 -3.12
N ASP A 69 -15.18 -0.18 -2.83
CA ASP A 69 -15.53 1.21 -3.02
C ASP A 69 -14.69 2.16 -2.14
N VAL A 70 -14.35 1.75 -0.91
CA VAL A 70 -13.45 2.50 -0.04
C VAL A 70 -12.03 2.61 -0.65
N PHE A 71 -11.47 1.51 -1.17
CA PHE A 71 -10.17 1.56 -1.86
C PHE A 71 -10.23 2.32 -3.18
N ALA A 72 -11.38 2.30 -3.85
CA ALA A 72 -11.64 3.02 -5.09
C ALA A 72 -12.04 4.49 -4.87
N GLY A 73 -12.13 4.95 -3.62
CA GLY A 73 -12.52 6.31 -3.27
C GLY A 73 -13.95 6.69 -3.69
N GLY A 74 -14.87 5.72 -3.77
CA GLY A 74 -16.24 5.93 -4.25
C GLY A 74 -16.41 5.71 -5.76
N ALA A 75 -15.35 5.30 -6.47
CA ALA A 75 -15.37 5.14 -7.92
C ALA A 75 -16.21 3.93 -8.39
N LEU A 76 -16.36 2.90 -7.54
CA LEU A 76 -17.14 1.70 -7.85
C LEU A 76 -18.63 1.94 -7.58
N GLY A 77 -18.96 2.58 -6.46
CA GLY A 77 -20.33 2.95 -6.08
C GLY A 77 -20.96 4.00 -7.01
N ARG A 78 -20.14 4.67 -7.82
CA ARG A 78 -20.56 5.62 -8.87
C ARG A 78 -20.37 5.08 -10.29
N MET A 79 -19.86 3.85 -10.46
CA MET A 79 -19.43 3.25 -11.74
C MET A 79 -18.73 4.23 -12.67
N THR A 80 -17.58 4.69 -12.21
CA THR A 80 -16.76 5.65 -12.95
C THR A 80 -15.72 4.97 -13.82
N ILE A 81 -15.08 5.74 -14.69
CA ILE A 81 -13.97 5.26 -15.53
C ILE A 81 -12.84 4.58 -14.73
N PHE A 82 -12.76 4.83 -13.42
CA PHE A 82 -11.79 4.26 -12.49
C PHE A 82 -12.35 3.18 -11.56
N ALA A 83 -13.45 2.51 -11.92
CA ALA A 83 -14.08 1.50 -11.08
C ALA A 83 -13.15 0.34 -10.68
N LEU A 84 -12.25 -0.10 -11.57
CA LEU A 84 -11.20 -1.11 -11.28
C LEU A 84 -10.04 -0.55 -10.43
N ASN A 85 -9.91 0.78 -10.38
CA ASN A 85 -8.79 1.51 -9.79
C ASN A 85 -7.43 0.91 -10.21
N ILE A 86 -6.46 0.86 -9.30
CA ILE A 86 -5.10 0.35 -9.57
C ILE A 86 -4.96 -1.16 -9.26
N MET A 87 -6.07 -1.88 -8.96
CA MET A 87 -6.01 -3.29 -8.55
C MET A 87 -5.49 -4.26 -9.61
N PRO A 88 -5.81 -4.13 -10.92
CA PRO A 88 -5.21 -4.96 -11.95
C PRO A 88 -3.67 -4.85 -11.96
N TYR A 89 -3.15 -3.66 -11.66
CA TYR A 89 -1.72 -3.42 -11.56
C TYR A 89 -1.11 -4.09 -10.33
N ILE A 90 -1.75 -3.96 -9.16
CA ILE A 90 -1.31 -4.64 -7.93
C ILE A 90 -1.25 -6.15 -8.18
N THR A 91 -2.30 -6.71 -8.77
CA THR A 91 -2.38 -8.14 -9.10
C THR A 91 -1.27 -8.57 -10.08
N ALA A 92 -1.04 -7.79 -11.14
CA ALA A 92 0.05 -8.06 -12.08
C ALA A 92 1.43 -7.99 -11.40
N SER A 93 1.64 -7.02 -10.50
CA SER A 93 2.88 -6.85 -9.76
C SER A 93 3.14 -8.03 -8.83
N ILE A 94 2.10 -8.55 -8.17
CA ILE A 94 2.17 -9.79 -7.36
C ILE A 94 2.63 -10.96 -8.23
N ILE A 95 1.98 -11.16 -9.37
CA ILE A 95 2.29 -12.28 -10.28
C ILE A 95 3.75 -12.20 -10.73
N VAL A 96 4.22 -11.04 -11.16
CA VAL A 96 5.63 -10.87 -11.58
C VAL A 96 6.59 -11.09 -10.40
N GLN A 97 6.25 -10.63 -9.20
CA GLN A 97 7.08 -10.85 -8.00
C GLN A 97 7.19 -12.33 -7.64
N LEU A 98 6.08 -13.08 -7.72
CA LEU A 98 6.03 -14.54 -7.54
C LEU A 98 6.82 -15.26 -8.64
N LEU A 99 6.65 -14.87 -9.91
CA LEU A 99 7.40 -15.46 -11.01
C LEU A 99 8.91 -15.21 -10.89
N THR A 100 9.31 -14.06 -10.34
CA THR A 100 10.73 -13.72 -10.13
C THR A 100 11.40 -14.63 -9.09
N THR A 101 10.64 -15.24 -8.19
CA THR A 101 11.18 -16.16 -7.19
C THR A 101 11.16 -17.61 -7.63
N VAL A 102 10.14 -18.00 -8.40
CA VAL A 102 10.02 -19.37 -8.91
C VAL A 102 10.93 -19.58 -10.13
N SER A 103 11.16 -18.54 -10.93
CA SER A 103 11.92 -18.63 -12.18
C SER A 103 13.33 -18.04 -12.05
N PRO A 104 14.40 -18.85 -12.24
CA PRO A 104 15.78 -18.39 -12.14
C PRO A 104 16.16 -17.38 -13.24
N THR A 105 15.49 -17.41 -14.39
CA THR A 105 15.72 -16.44 -15.48
C THR A 105 15.19 -15.05 -15.11
N MET A 106 14.04 -14.99 -14.44
CA MET A 106 13.46 -13.75 -13.93
C MET A 106 14.24 -13.22 -12.72
N GLU A 107 14.77 -14.11 -11.88
CA GLU A 107 15.69 -13.72 -10.80
C GLU A 107 17.00 -13.13 -11.35
N ALA A 108 17.57 -13.73 -12.41
CA ALA A 108 18.75 -13.19 -13.09
C ALA A 108 18.49 -11.78 -13.63
N LEU A 109 17.32 -11.56 -14.26
CA LEU A 109 16.87 -10.22 -14.67
C LEU A 109 16.82 -9.26 -13.48
N LYS A 110 16.32 -9.65 -12.31
CA LYS A 110 16.35 -8.79 -11.11
C LYS A 110 17.78 -8.41 -10.70
N LYS A 111 18.77 -9.29 -10.93
CA LYS A 111 20.20 -9.09 -10.62
C LYS A 111 20.94 -8.21 -11.63
N GLU A 112 20.42 -8.01 -12.84
CA GLU A 112 20.98 -7.10 -13.87
C GLU A 112 20.85 -5.60 -13.51
N GLY A 113 20.32 -5.28 -12.33
CA GLY A 113 20.24 -3.89 -11.83
C GLY A 113 19.08 -3.11 -12.43
N GLU A 114 19.31 -1.86 -12.84
CA GLU A 114 18.24 -0.98 -13.31
C GLU A 114 17.58 -1.43 -14.61
N ALA A 115 18.36 -1.97 -15.56
CA ALA A 115 17.85 -2.44 -16.84
C ALA A 115 16.87 -3.60 -16.64
N GLY A 116 17.24 -4.56 -15.79
CA GLY A 116 16.40 -5.69 -15.45
C GLY A 116 15.13 -5.31 -14.68
N ARG A 117 15.22 -4.38 -13.71
CA ARG A 117 14.04 -3.82 -13.03
C ARG A 117 13.08 -3.13 -14.00
N LYS A 118 13.58 -2.39 -14.99
CA LYS A 118 12.72 -1.80 -16.05
C LYS A 118 12.01 -2.87 -16.86
N LYS A 119 12.66 -3.99 -17.17
CA LYS A 119 12.06 -5.11 -17.92
C LYS A 119 10.99 -5.85 -17.10
N LEU A 120 11.22 -6.09 -15.80
CA LEU A 120 10.19 -6.61 -14.89
C LEU A 120 8.98 -5.68 -14.79
N ASN A 121 9.21 -4.36 -14.76
CA ASN A 121 8.12 -3.38 -14.80
C ASN A 121 7.36 -3.43 -16.13
N GLN A 122 8.03 -3.64 -17.27
CA GLN A 122 7.34 -3.82 -18.56
C GLN A 122 6.43 -5.06 -18.56
N TYR A 123 6.89 -6.19 -18.01
CA TYR A 123 6.04 -7.37 -17.85
C TYR A 123 4.85 -7.10 -16.93
N THR A 124 5.07 -6.34 -15.85
CA THR A 124 3.99 -5.92 -14.95
C THR A 124 2.96 -5.06 -15.69
N ARG A 125 3.39 -4.14 -16.57
CA ARG A 125 2.48 -3.31 -17.39
C ARG A 125 1.67 -4.16 -18.35
N TYR A 126 2.29 -5.10 -19.06
CA TYR A 126 1.58 -6.00 -19.98
C TYR A 126 0.58 -6.89 -19.24
N GLY A 127 0.99 -7.44 -18.09
CA GLY A 127 0.10 -8.19 -17.21
C GLY A 127 -1.07 -7.34 -16.70
N THR A 128 -0.83 -6.07 -16.40
CA THR A 128 -1.87 -5.13 -15.95
C THR A 128 -2.94 -4.93 -17.01
N VAL A 129 -2.54 -4.67 -18.27
CA VAL A 129 -3.49 -4.48 -19.37
C VAL A 129 -4.30 -5.75 -19.61
N PHE A 130 -3.65 -6.91 -19.61
CA PHE A 130 -4.31 -8.20 -19.79
C PHE A 130 -5.33 -8.49 -18.67
N LEU A 131 -4.94 -8.30 -17.41
CA LEU A 131 -5.86 -8.49 -16.28
C LEU A 131 -6.99 -7.46 -16.27
N ALA A 132 -6.70 -6.20 -16.63
CA ALA A 132 -7.71 -5.16 -16.72
C ALA A 132 -8.76 -5.50 -17.78
N LEU A 133 -8.36 -6.03 -18.95
CA LEU A 133 -9.29 -6.48 -19.99
C LEU A 133 -10.23 -7.59 -19.48
N ILE A 134 -9.68 -8.60 -18.81
CA ILE A 134 -10.46 -9.73 -18.29
C ILE A 134 -11.42 -9.27 -17.18
N GLN A 135 -10.92 -8.48 -16.23
CA GLN A 135 -11.72 -7.98 -15.12
C GLN A 135 -12.79 -6.99 -15.60
N ALA A 136 -12.45 -6.10 -16.54
CA ALA A 136 -13.41 -5.17 -17.13
C ALA A 136 -14.52 -5.90 -17.89
N TYR A 137 -14.18 -6.93 -18.67
CA TYR A 137 -15.16 -7.74 -19.38
C TYR A 137 -16.10 -8.43 -18.41
N GLY A 138 -15.54 -9.04 -17.37
CA GLY A 138 -16.34 -9.67 -16.35
C GLY A 138 -17.28 -8.68 -15.66
N ILE A 139 -16.80 -7.49 -15.27
CA ILE A 139 -17.64 -6.47 -14.62
C ILE A 139 -18.75 -6.02 -15.57
N ALA A 140 -18.45 -5.82 -16.86
CA ALA A 140 -19.44 -5.44 -17.86
C ALA A 140 -20.56 -6.49 -17.98
N VAL A 141 -20.21 -7.78 -18.04
CA VAL A 141 -21.19 -8.88 -18.07
C VAL A 141 -21.98 -8.96 -16.75
N GLY A 142 -21.30 -8.79 -15.61
CA GLY A 142 -21.94 -8.77 -14.30
C GLY A 142 -22.97 -7.64 -14.18
N LEU A 143 -22.64 -6.44 -14.69
CA LEU A 143 -23.52 -5.28 -14.64
C LEU A 143 -24.78 -5.43 -15.49
N GLU A 144 -24.69 -6.08 -16.64
CA GLU A 144 -25.87 -6.39 -17.46
C GLU A 144 -26.84 -7.32 -16.73
N GLY A 145 -26.33 -8.23 -15.90
CA GLY A 145 -27.13 -9.13 -15.08
C GLY A 145 -27.72 -8.49 -13.82
N MET A 146 -27.27 -7.28 -13.45
CA MET A 146 -27.73 -6.58 -12.25
C MET A 146 -28.94 -5.69 -12.57
N SER A 147 -30.04 -5.94 -11.86
CA SER A 147 -31.27 -5.14 -11.92
C SER A 147 -31.73 -4.82 -10.51
N ALA A 148 -32.15 -3.59 -10.27
CA ALA A 148 -32.85 -3.20 -9.05
C ALA A 148 -34.13 -2.44 -9.39
N ASN A 149 -35.21 -2.77 -8.68
CA ASN A 149 -36.51 -2.10 -8.81
C ASN A 149 -37.03 -2.04 -10.26
N GLY A 150 -36.79 -3.10 -11.06
CA GLY A 150 -37.24 -3.18 -12.45
C GLY A 150 -36.48 -2.30 -13.44
N ARG A 151 -35.41 -1.62 -13.03
CA ARG A 151 -34.46 -0.92 -13.90
C ARG A 151 -33.15 -1.69 -13.94
N GLY A 152 -32.72 -2.08 -15.14
CA GLY A 152 -31.38 -2.62 -15.35
C GLY A 152 -30.33 -1.57 -14.99
N ALA A 153 -29.19 -1.99 -14.44
CA ALA A 153 -28.06 -1.09 -14.20
C ALA A 153 -27.52 -0.47 -15.51
N VAL A 154 -27.82 -1.10 -16.65
CA VAL A 154 -27.43 -0.70 -18.00
C VAL A 154 -28.67 -0.26 -18.78
N LEU A 155 -28.56 0.87 -19.49
CA LEU A 155 -29.63 1.45 -20.30
C LEU A 155 -29.98 0.56 -21.51
N ASP A 156 -28.97 0.04 -22.20
CA ASP A 156 -29.09 -0.88 -23.35
C ASP A 156 -28.12 -2.07 -23.19
N PRO A 157 -28.57 -3.21 -22.63
CA PRO A 157 -27.74 -4.41 -22.52
C PRO A 157 -27.38 -4.97 -23.89
N GLY A 158 -26.10 -5.17 -24.19
CA GLY A 158 -25.67 -5.71 -25.49
C GLY A 158 -24.16 -5.71 -25.70
N LEU A 159 -23.70 -6.34 -26.79
CA LEU A 159 -22.28 -6.39 -27.15
C LEU A 159 -21.63 -5.01 -27.30
N GLY A 160 -22.41 -3.99 -27.71
CA GLY A 160 -21.96 -2.59 -27.78
C GLY A 160 -21.54 -2.06 -26.41
N PHE A 161 -22.41 -2.20 -25.40
CA PHE A 161 -22.10 -1.80 -24.02
C PHE A 161 -20.87 -2.54 -23.47
N ARG A 162 -20.75 -3.85 -23.70
CA ARG A 162 -19.58 -4.62 -23.22
C ARG A 162 -18.28 -4.08 -23.77
N ILE A 163 -18.24 -3.79 -25.08
CA ILE A 163 -17.03 -3.27 -25.74
C ILE A 163 -16.70 -1.88 -25.19
N GLU A 164 -17.70 -0.99 -25.09
CA GLU A 164 -17.52 0.36 -24.55
C GLU A 164 -17.06 0.34 -23.09
N ALA A 165 -17.68 -0.48 -22.24
CA ALA A 165 -17.31 -0.64 -20.84
C ALA A 165 -15.89 -1.20 -20.70
N VAL A 166 -15.52 -2.22 -21.48
CA VAL A 166 -14.17 -2.81 -21.47
C VAL A 166 -13.12 -1.77 -21.86
N ILE A 167 -13.34 -1.04 -22.96
CA ILE A 167 -12.40 -0.01 -23.42
C ILE A 167 -12.28 1.10 -22.38
N THR A 168 -13.40 1.55 -21.81
CA THR A 168 -13.42 2.65 -20.82
C THR A 168 -12.72 2.26 -19.52
N LEU A 169 -13.04 1.10 -18.95
CA LEU A 169 -12.45 0.60 -17.72
C LEU A 169 -10.97 0.26 -17.86
N THR A 170 -10.59 -0.36 -18.99
CA THR A 170 -9.19 -0.67 -19.30
C THR A 170 -8.40 0.61 -19.53
N GLY A 171 -8.93 1.54 -20.32
CA GLY A 171 -8.33 2.84 -20.57
C GLY A 171 -8.15 3.65 -19.28
N GLY A 172 -9.15 3.65 -18.40
CA GLY A 172 -9.06 4.29 -17.08
C GLY A 172 -7.95 3.67 -16.22
N THR A 173 -7.88 2.34 -16.14
CA THR A 173 -6.84 1.62 -15.39
C THR A 173 -5.43 1.92 -15.92
N VAL A 174 -5.26 1.92 -17.26
CA VAL A 174 -3.97 2.25 -17.90
C VAL A 174 -3.58 3.70 -17.64
N PHE A 175 -4.54 4.62 -17.66
CA PHE A 175 -4.31 6.01 -17.30
C PHE A 175 -3.86 6.16 -15.85
N LEU A 176 -4.50 5.45 -14.90
CA LEU A 176 -4.08 5.46 -13.49
C LEU A 176 -2.69 4.87 -13.28
N MET A 177 -2.37 3.78 -13.98
CA MET A 177 -1.03 3.20 -13.97
C MET A 177 0.00 4.21 -14.46
N TRP A 178 -0.25 4.85 -15.59
CA TRP A 178 0.61 5.90 -16.13
C TRP A 178 0.77 7.07 -15.14
N LEU A 179 -0.33 7.54 -14.55
CA LEU A 179 -0.33 8.62 -13.58
C LEU A 179 0.49 8.27 -12.33
N GLY A 180 0.35 7.05 -11.82
CA GLY A 180 1.13 6.54 -10.69
C GLY A 180 2.63 6.47 -10.97
N GLU A 181 3.02 6.08 -12.19
CA GLU A 181 4.43 6.10 -12.61
C GLU A 181 4.98 7.52 -12.80
N GLN A 182 4.15 8.45 -13.29
CA GLN A 182 4.53 9.86 -13.37
C GLN A 182 4.73 10.46 -11.97
N ILE A 183 3.87 10.14 -11.00
CA ILE A 183 4.05 10.58 -9.61
C ILE A 183 5.35 10.00 -9.02
N THR A 184 5.64 8.72 -9.27
CA THR A 184 6.88 8.09 -8.78
C THR A 184 8.14 8.73 -9.38
N SER A 185 8.11 9.13 -10.66
CA SER A 185 9.28 9.69 -11.36
C SER A 185 9.48 11.19 -11.13
N ARG A 186 8.39 11.98 -11.14
CA ARG A 186 8.43 13.45 -11.07
C ARG A 186 7.92 14.03 -9.77
N GLY A 187 7.21 13.24 -8.97
CA GLY A 187 6.64 13.63 -7.70
C GLY A 187 7.50 13.23 -6.51
N VAL A 188 6.83 13.08 -5.38
CA VAL A 188 7.35 12.58 -4.10
C VAL A 188 6.55 11.35 -3.72
N GLY A 189 7.18 10.31 -3.18
CA GLY A 189 6.52 9.08 -2.76
C GLY A 189 6.47 8.00 -3.85
N ASN A 190 5.87 6.87 -3.50
CA ASN A 190 5.42 5.88 -4.47
C ASN A 190 4.04 6.29 -4.99
N GLY A 191 3.94 6.59 -6.29
CA GLY A 191 2.71 7.11 -6.87
C GLY A 191 1.52 6.16 -6.80
N ILE A 192 1.74 4.85 -6.94
CA ILE A 192 0.68 3.84 -6.82
C ILE A 192 0.12 3.84 -5.39
N SER A 193 1.01 3.85 -4.39
CA SER A 193 0.61 3.92 -2.99
C SER A 193 -0.13 5.22 -2.65
N LEU A 194 0.28 6.34 -3.25
CA LEU A 194 -0.37 7.64 -3.07
C LEU A 194 -1.76 7.71 -3.71
N ILE A 195 -2.00 7.04 -4.84
CA ILE A 195 -3.32 6.95 -5.45
C ILE A 195 -4.28 6.19 -4.52
N ILE A 196 -3.85 5.04 -3.97
CA ILE A 196 -4.65 4.26 -3.01
C ILE A 196 -4.92 5.07 -1.74
N PHE A 197 -3.88 5.71 -1.20
CA PHE A 197 -3.99 6.61 -0.05
C PHE A 197 -5.02 7.71 -0.29
N ALA A 198 -4.96 8.40 -1.44
CA ALA A 198 -5.88 9.47 -1.77
C ALA A 198 -7.32 8.97 -1.91
N GLY A 199 -7.52 7.78 -2.48
CA GLY A 199 -8.83 7.13 -2.56
C GLY A 199 -9.45 6.90 -1.17
N ILE A 200 -8.70 6.28 -0.27
CA ILE A 200 -9.16 5.99 1.11
C ILE A 200 -9.42 7.29 1.87
N VAL A 201 -8.48 8.24 1.83
CA VAL A 201 -8.60 9.52 2.56
C VAL A 201 -9.78 10.34 2.06
N ALA A 202 -10.11 10.29 0.77
CA ALA A 202 -11.26 10.99 0.21
C ALA A 202 -12.61 10.42 0.66
N ALA A 203 -12.67 9.18 1.14
CA ALA A 203 -13.86 8.56 1.71
C ALA A 203 -14.03 8.84 3.22
N LEU A 204 -12.98 9.32 3.91
CA LEU A 204 -13.03 9.59 5.35
C LEU A 204 -14.04 10.70 5.74
N PRO A 205 -14.11 11.86 5.05
CA PRO A 205 -15.02 12.92 5.44
C PRO A 205 -16.50 12.49 5.35
N THR A 206 -16.86 11.76 4.30
CA THR A 206 -18.24 11.27 4.11
C THR A 206 -18.60 10.20 5.14
N ALA A 207 -17.66 9.32 5.50
CA ALA A 207 -17.86 8.35 6.57
C ALA A 207 -18.08 9.03 7.94
N LEU A 208 -17.31 10.08 8.24
CA LEU A 208 -17.46 10.87 9.47
C LEU A 208 -18.83 11.55 9.53
N VAL A 209 -19.26 12.21 8.45
CA VAL A 209 -20.58 12.85 8.38
C VAL A 209 -21.69 11.82 8.57
N LYS A 210 -21.66 10.68 7.89
CA LYS A 210 -22.64 9.60 8.07
C LYS A 210 -22.68 9.08 9.51
N THR A 211 -21.52 8.92 10.14
CA THR A 211 -21.43 8.45 11.54
C THR A 211 -22.04 9.48 12.50
N LEU A 212 -21.80 10.77 12.27
CA LEU A 212 -22.39 11.85 13.07
C LEU A 212 -23.90 11.99 12.84
N GLU A 213 -24.38 11.77 11.61
CA GLU A 213 -25.81 11.73 11.31
C GLU A 213 -26.51 10.57 12.01
N LEU A 214 -25.90 9.37 12.05
CA LEU A 214 -26.40 8.23 12.81
C LEU A 214 -26.47 8.50 14.32
N GLY A 215 -25.54 9.30 14.84
CA GLY A 215 -25.60 9.83 16.21
C GLY A 215 -26.74 10.80 16.42
N ARG A 216 -26.98 11.70 15.45
CA ARG A 216 -28.08 12.69 15.49
C ARG A 216 -29.45 12.03 15.41
N THR A 217 -29.61 10.96 14.64
CA THR A 217 -30.88 10.21 14.53
C THR A 217 -31.14 9.29 15.72
N GLY A 218 -30.19 9.15 16.65
CA GLY A 218 -30.30 8.27 17.81
C GLY A 218 -30.14 6.78 17.48
N ALA A 219 -29.78 6.43 16.24
CA ALA A 219 -29.53 5.04 15.84
C ALA A 219 -28.28 4.45 16.51
N ILE A 220 -27.31 5.31 16.86
CA ILE A 220 -26.11 4.94 17.63
C ILE A 220 -26.00 5.89 18.82
N SER A 221 -25.70 5.35 20.01
CA SER A 221 -25.50 6.19 21.19
C SER A 221 -24.26 7.07 21.04
N ALA A 222 -24.34 8.31 21.53
CA ALA A 222 -23.19 9.24 21.51
C ALA A 222 -21.94 8.65 22.19
N PHE A 223 -22.14 7.81 23.21
CA PHE A 223 -21.06 7.08 23.88
C PHE A 223 -20.29 6.15 22.94
N VAL A 224 -21.00 5.38 22.09
CA VAL A 224 -20.38 4.48 21.12
C VAL A 224 -19.58 5.26 20.08
N ILE A 225 -20.08 6.40 19.60
CA ILE A 225 -19.37 7.24 18.64
C ILE A 225 -18.04 7.76 19.22
N VAL A 226 -18.05 8.24 20.47
CA VAL A 226 -16.84 8.70 21.16
C VAL A 226 -15.87 7.55 21.38
N ALA A 227 -16.36 6.37 21.78
CA ALA A 227 -15.54 5.17 21.96
C ALA A 227 -14.85 4.74 20.65
N ILE A 228 -15.56 4.83 19.51
CA ILE A 228 -15.03 4.52 18.18
C ILE A 228 -13.94 5.50 17.77
N LEU A 229 -14.17 6.81 17.95
CA LEU A 229 -13.16 7.83 17.64
C LEU A 229 -11.89 7.63 18.48
N LEU A 230 -12.05 7.35 19.77
CA LEU A 230 -10.93 7.07 20.67
C LEU A 230 -10.19 5.81 20.22
N LEU A 231 -10.91 4.74 19.87
CA LEU A 231 -10.33 3.50 19.36
C LEU A 231 -9.52 3.75 18.08
N VAL A 232 -10.03 4.53 17.12
CA VAL A 232 -9.30 4.88 15.89
C VAL A 232 -7.98 5.56 16.23
N VAL A 233 -7.99 6.53 17.15
CA VAL A 233 -6.76 7.23 17.58
C VAL A 233 -5.78 6.26 18.24
N VAL A 234 -6.25 5.36 19.10
CA VAL A 234 -5.41 4.35 19.76
C VAL A 234 -4.81 3.38 18.74
N VAL A 235 -5.60 2.90 17.78
CA VAL A 235 -5.13 2.01 16.71
C VAL A 235 -4.10 2.71 15.83
N VAL A 236 -4.33 3.97 15.45
CA VAL A 236 -3.35 4.76 14.68
C VAL A 236 -2.06 4.96 15.48
N ALA A 237 -2.14 5.33 16.76
CA ALA A 237 -0.97 5.48 17.62
C ALA A 237 -0.19 4.16 17.76
N PHE A 238 -0.91 3.05 17.89
CA PHE A 238 -0.34 1.71 17.94
C PHE A 238 0.38 1.34 16.63
N ILE A 239 -0.25 1.59 15.46
CA ILE A 239 0.39 1.36 14.15
C ILE A 239 1.65 2.22 14.02
N VAL A 240 1.59 3.52 14.36
CA VAL A 240 2.75 4.41 14.28
C VAL A 240 3.89 3.95 15.20
N PHE A 241 3.57 3.45 16.40
CA PHE A 241 4.56 2.91 17.32
C PHE A 241 5.28 1.69 16.72
N PHE A 242 4.53 0.73 16.16
CA PHE A 242 5.09 -0.47 15.54
C PHE A 242 5.86 -0.17 14.24
N GLU A 243 5.37 0.75 13.41
CA GLU A 243 6.06 1.15 12.16
C GLU A 243 7.34 1.96 12.43
N ARG A 244 7.42 2.69 13.54
CA ARG A 244 8.66 3.37 13.97
C ARG A 244 9.61 2.45 14.73
N ALA A 245 9.15 1.28 15.18
CA ALA A 245 9.98 0.34 15.91
C ALA A 245 11.09 -0.21 15.01
N GLN A 246 12.33 -0.06 15.48
CA GLN A 246 13.52 -0.53 14.78
C GLN A 246 14.44 -1.26 15.76
N ARG A 247 14.96 -2.39 15.31
CA ARG A 247 16.04 -3.10 15.98
C ARG A 247 17.37 -2.60 15.43
N ARG A 248 18.16 -1.97 16.29
CA ARG A 248 19.49 -1.46 15.92
C ARG A 248 20.53 -2.57 16.07
N ILE A 249 21.16 -2.99 14.97
CA ILE A 249 22.30 -3.91 14.99
C ILE A 249 23.57 -3.09 14.94
N LEU A 250 24.44 -3.21 15.95
CA LEU A 250 25.71 -2.50 15.99
C LEU A 250 26.67 -3.09 14.97
N VAL A 251 27.23 -2.23 14.12
CA VAL A 251 28.25 -2.56 13.13
C VAL A 251 29.48 -1.72 13.44
N GLN A 252 30.63 -2.37 13.53
CA GLN A 252 31.91 -1.69 13.73
C GLN A 252 32.69 -1.71 12.43
N TYR A 253 33.29 -0.57 12.11
CA TYR A 253 34.28 -0.44 11.06
C TYR A 253 35.66 -0.40 11.73
N PRO A 254 36.60 -1.28 11.35
CA PRO A 254 37.91 -1.36 11.98
C PRO A 254 38.65 -0.03 11.83
N LYS A 255 39.32 0.37 12.92
CA LYS A 255 40.16 1.57 12.95
C LYS A 255 41.33 1.37 11.99
N ARG A 256 41.52 2.30 11.05
CA ARG A 256 42.74 2.35 10.25
C ARG A 256 43.67 3.38 10.87
N GLN A 257 44.76 2.90 11.45
CA GLN A 257 45.84 3.77 11.87
C GLN A 257 46.70 4.11 10.65
N VAL A 258 46.74 5.39 10.27
CA VAL A 258 47.61 5.89 9.20
C VAL A 258 48.56 6.89 9.86
N GLY A 259 49.83 6.50 10.05
CA GLY A 259 50.80 7.25 10.83
C GLY A 259 50.46 7.33 12.33
N ASN A 260 50.70 8.47 12.97
CA ASN A 260 50.39 8.71 14.40
C ASN A 260 48.92 9.12 14.65
N LYS A 261 48.05 9.13 13.64
CA LYS A 261 46.64 9.50 13.79
C LYS A 261 45.74 8.29 13.52
N VAL A 262 44.91 7.97 14.51
CA VAL A 262 43.88 6.94 14.39
C VAL A 262 42.71 7.57 13.64
N PHE A 263 42.42 7.07 12.44
CA PHE A 263 41.23 7.44 11.67
C PHE A 263 40.19 6.32 11.74
N GLY A 264 38.95 6.72 12.02
CA GLY A 264 37.82 5.79 12.08
C GLY A 264 37.61 5.11 13.44
N GLY A 265 36.72 4.12 13.46
CA GLY A 265 36.25 3.45 14.67
C GLY A 265 34.93 3.97 15.22
N GLU A 266 34.16 4.72 14.43
CA GLU A 266 32.78 5.01 14.79
C GLU A 266 31.95 3.73 14.73
N SER A 267 31.30 3.41 15.85
CA SER A 267 30.24 2.42 15.89
C SER A 267 29.06 2.96 15.12
N SER A 268 28.73 2.32 14.00
CA SER A 268 27.48 2.57 13.31
C SER A 268 26.43 1.58 13.78
N HIS A 269 25.17 1.83 13.43
CA HIS A 269 24.12 0.84 13.59
C HIS A 269 23.40 0.66 12.26
N MET A 270 23.14 -0.59 11.91
CA MET A 270 22.23 -0.94 10.82
C MET A 270 20.82 -1.07 11.42
N PRO A 271 19.88 -0.16 11.12
CA PRO A 271 18.53 -0.26 11.62
C PRO A 271 17.75 -1.30 10.81
N LEU A 272 17.20 -2.32 11.48
CA LEU A 272 16.21 -3.21 10.92
C LEU A 272 14.83 -2.79 11.41
N LYS A 273 13.94 -2.38 10.52
CA LYS A 273 12.53 -2.12 10.86
C LYS A 273 11.86 -3.42 11.31
N LEU A 274 10.90 -3.30 12.23
CA LEU A 274 10.07 -4.45 12.63
C LEU A 274 9.25 -4.99 11.45
N ASN A 275 8.70 -4.08 10.64
CA ASN A 275 8.03 -4.38 9.39
C ASN A 275 8.88 -3.93 8.21
N THR A 276 9.65 -4.85 7.64
CA THR A 276 10.37 -4.60 6.37
C THR A 276 9.46 -4.71 5.16
N ALA A 277 8.33 -5.41 5.31
CA ALA A 277 7.38 -5.67 4.23
C ALA A 277 6.39 -4.53 3.97
N GLY A 278 6.26 -3.59 4.92
CA GLY A 278 5.29 -2.50 4.85
C GLY A 278 3.85 -3.02 4.79
N VAL A 279 3.01 -2.33 4.04
CA VAL A 279 1.56 -2.65 3.92
C VAL A 279 1.25 -3.61 2.78
N ILE A 280 2.27 -4.05 2.04
CA ILE A 280 2.09 -4.91 0.87
C ILE A 280 1.47 -6.27 1.24
N PRO A 281 1.87 -6.98 2.31
CA PRO A 281 1.28 -8.29 2.63
C PRO A 281 -0.22 -8.27 2.92
N PRO A 282 -0.77 -7.34 3.75
CA PRO A 282 -2.22 -7.21 3.91
C PRO A 282 -2.99 -6.95 2.62
N ILE A 283 -2.41 -6.15 1.70
CA ILE A 283 -3.01 -5.88 0.39
C ILE A 283 -3.03 -7.17 -0.43
N PHE A 284 -1.93 -7.92 -0.46
CA PHE A 284 -1.84 -9.17 -1.21
C PHE A 284 -2.81 -10.24 -0.69
N ALA A 285 -2.88 -10.40 0.63
CA ALA A 285 -3.82 -11.29 1.28
C ALA A 285 -5.27 -10.91 0.93
N SER A 286 -5.60 -9.61 0.96
CA SER A 286 -6.94 -9.15 0.58
C SER A 286 -7.21 -9.45 -0.91
N SER A 287 -6.30 -9.12 -1.82
CA SER A 287 -6.50 -9.36 -3.26
C SER A 287 -6.65 -10.85 -3.60
N LEU A 288 -5.93 -11.74 -2.90
CA LEU A 288 -6.00 -13.18 -3.15
C LEU A 288 -7.36 -13.75 -2.72
N LEU A 289 -7.86 -13.33 -1.54
CA LEU A 289 -9.17 -13.76 -1.06
C LEU A 289 -10.33 -13.22 -1.89
N LEU A 290 -10.10 -12.16 -2.66
CA LEU A 290 -11.10 -11.57 -3.53
C LEU A 290 -11.26 -12.32 -4.85
N LEU A 291 -10.22 -13.00 -5.36
CA LEU A 291 -10.27 -13.70 -6.64
C LEU A 291 -11.42 -14.71 -6.75
N PRO A 292 -11.66 -15.62 -5.77
CA PRO A 292 -12.78 -16.56 -5.83
C PRO A 292 -14.13 -15.84 -5.90
N THR A 293 -14.28 -14.76 -5.12
CA THR A 293 -15.54 -14.00 -5.05
C THR A 293 -15.86 -13.28 -6.35
N THR A 294 -14.84 -12.76 -7.05
CA THR A 294 -15.01 -12.21 -8.39
C THR A 294 -15.43 -13.26 -9.41
N VAL A 295 -14.84 -14.46 -9.37
CA VAL A 295 -15.20 -15.58 -10.27
C VAL A 295 -16.65 -16.01 -10.06
N VAL A 296 -17.12 -16.04 -8.81
CA VAL A 296 -18.52 -16.37 -8.49
C VAL A 296 -19.47 -15.31 -9.01
N ASN A 297 -19.13 -14.02 -8.84
CA ASN A 297 -19.92 -12.94 -9.40
C ASN A 297 -20.00 -13.02 -10.94
N PHE A 298 -18.96 -13.55 -11.61
CA PHE A 298 -19.00 -13.81 -13.05
C PHE A 298 -19.82 -15.05 -13.44
N ALA A 299 -19.94 -16.04 -12.57
CA ALA A 299 -20.73 -17.26 -12.83
C ALA A 299 -22.25 -17.06 -12.65
N GLY A 300 -22.68 -15.97 -12.01
CA GLY A 300 -24.08 -15.67 -11.75
C GLY A 300 -24.76 -16.65 -10.77
N THR A 301 -26.06 -16.46 -10.55
CA THR A 301 -26.91 -17.32 -9.69
C THR A 301 -27.04 -18.77 -10.17
N GLY A 302 -26.49 -19.12 -11.34
CA GLY A 302 -26.47 -20.47 -11.92
C GLY A 302 -25.17 -21.26 -11.69
N GLY A 303 -24.21 -20.72 -10.93
CA GLY A 303 -22.99 -21.46 -10.59
C GLY A 303 -23.25 -22.69 -9.70
N PRO A 304 -22.42 -23.75 -9.79
CA PRO A 304 -22.61 -24.98 -9.03
C PRO A 304 -22.62 -24.73 -7.50
N GLU A 305 -23.42 -25.49 -6.75
CA GLU A 305 -23.70 -25.25 -5.31
C GLU A 305 -22.45 -25.17 -4.43
N TRP A 306 -21.39 -25.90 -4.79
CA TRP A 306 -20.10 -25.83 -4.09
C TRP A 306 -19.49 -24.42 -4.15
N LEU A 307 -19.65 -23.73 -5.28
CA LEU A 307 -19.12 -22.38 -5.51
C LEU A 307 -19.87 -21.34 -4.66
N GLN A 308 -21.20 -21.50 -4.52
CA GLN A 308 -22.03 -20.66 -3.66
C GLN A 308 -21.73 -20.91 -2.18
N THR A 309 -21.48 -22.17 -1.80
CA THR A 309 -21.11 -22.56 -0.43
C THR A 309 -19.75 -21.98 -0.05
N VAL A 310 -18.75 -22.09 -0.94
CA VAL A 310 -17.42 -21.48 -0.75
C VAL A 310 -17.53 -19.95 -0.60
N THR A 311 -18.39 -19.30 -1.39
CA THR A 311 -18.56 -17.84 -1.32
C THR A 311 -19.22 -17.38 -0.02
N ARG A 312 -20.20 -18.14 0.47
CA ARG A 312 -20.77 -17.88 1.80
C ARG A 312 -19.71 -18.04 2.88
N LEU A 313 -18.91 -19.10 2.82
CA LEU A 313 -17.83 -19.37 3.78
C LEU A 313 -16.69 -18.34 3.73
N LEU A 314 -16.43 -17.75 2.56
CA LEU A 314 -15.48 -16.66 2.35
C LEU A 314 -16.11 -15.27 2.49
N ALA A 315 -17.37 -15.17 2.88
CA ALA A 315 -18.00 -13.89 3.13
C ALA A 315 -17.37 -13.21 4.35
N HIS A 316 -17.34 -11.87 4.32
CA HIS A 316 -16.80 -11.08 5.41
C HIS A 316 -17.56 -11.36 6.70
N GLY A 317 -16.84 -11.32 7.82
CA GLY A 317 -17.38 -11.67 9.12
C GLY A 317 -17.49 -13.16 9.44
N GLN A 318 -17.23 -14.07 8.50
CA GLN A 318 -17.15 -15.49 8.83
C GLN A 318 -15.79 -15.85 9.46
N PRO A 319 -15.77 -16.75 10.46
CA PRO A 319 -14.52 -17.18 11.09
C PRO A 319 -13.52 -17.81 10.09
N LEU A 320 -14.02 -18.49 9.05
CA LEU A 320 -13.16 -19.06 8.01
C LEU A 320 -12.46 -17.99 7.19
N TYR A 321 -13.18 -16.94 6.78
CA TYR A 321 -12.60 -15.79 6.10
C TYR A 321 -11.50 -15.14 6.95
N MET A 322 -11.78 -14.89 8.23
CA MET A 322 -10.78 -14.32 9.15
C MET A 322 -9.54 -15.23 9.29
N ALA A 323 -9.74 -16.55 9.44
CA ALA A 323 -8.63 -17.49 9.56
C ALA A 323 -7.76 -17.56 8.30
N LEU A 324 -8.38 -17.61 7.12
CA LEU A 324 -7.67 -17.57 5.83
C LEU A 324 -6.99 -16.22 5.62
N TYR A 325 -7.59 -15.13 6.07
CA TYR A 325 -7.00 -13.80 5.98
C TYR A 325 -5.78 -13.64 6.87
N ILE A 326 -5.84 -14.13 8.12
CA ILE A 326 -4.68 -14.22 9.01
C ILE A 326 -3.58 -15.07 8.38
N GLY A 327 -3.92 -16.28 7.94
CA GLY A 327 -2.97 -17.19 7.31
C GLY A 327 -2.30 -16.56 6.10
N GLY A 328 -3.08 -15.88 5.26
CA GLY A 328 -2.60 -15.11 4.12
C GLY A 328 -1.66 -13.98 4.51
N ILE A 329 -2.01 -13.14 5.49
CA ILE A 329 -1.16 -12.06 5.99
C ILE A 329 0.17 -12.61 6.50
N VAL A 330 0.14 -13.66 7.33
CA VAL A 330 1.35 -14.27 7.89
C VAL A 330 2.21 -14.83 6.75
N PHE A 331 1.62 -15.63 5.85
CA PHE A 331 2.32 -16.21 4.71
C PHE A 331 3.00 -15.13 3.85
N PHE A 332 2.25 -14.11 3.43
CA PHE A 332 2.79 -13.04 2.59
C PHE A 332 3.80 -12.17 3.33
N CYS A 333 3.69 -12.01 4.65
CA CYS A 333 4.67 -11.26 5.45
C CYS A 333 6.03 -11.97 5.46
N PHE A 334 6.06 -13.29 5.70
CA PHE A 334 7.29 -14.09 5.62
C PHE A 334 7.84 -14.14 4.20
N PHE A 335 6.97 -14.44 3.24
CA PHE A 335 7.35 -14.56 1.84
C PHE A 335 7.95 -13.26 1.29
N TYR A 336 7.28 -12.12 1.48
CA TYR A 336 7.76 -10.83 0.98
C TYR A 336 9.04 -10.39 1.68
N THR A 337 9.14 -10.58 3.00
CA THR A 337 10.35 -10.21 3.76
C THR A 337 11.58 -10.97 3.26
N ALA A 338 11.45 -12.27 3.01
CA ALA A 338 12.55 -13.10 2.49
C ALA A 338 13.03 -12.66 1.10
N ILE A 339 12.13 -12.12 0.27
CA ILE A 339 12.44 -11.68 -1.10
C ILE A 339 13.13 -10.32 -1.14
N VAL A 340 12.74 -9.43 -0.23
CA VAL A 340 13.25 -8.06 -0.19
C VAL A 340 14.58 -8.02 0.55
N PHE A 341 14.71 -8.75 1.65
CA PHE A 341 15.92 -8.75 2.45
C PHE A 341 16.69 -10.06 2.26
N ASN A 342 17.77 -10.01 1.46
CA ASN A 342 18.70 -11.12 1.34
C ASN A 342 19.81 -11.02 2.42
N PRO A 343 19.83 -11.88 3.45
CA PRO A 343 20.83 -11.83 4.52
C PRO A 343 22.25 -12.11 4.03
N THR A 344 22.38 -12.96 3.00
CA THR A 344 23.68 -13.36 2.45
C THR A 344 24.37 -12.21 1.71
N GLU A 345 23.64 -11.55 0.81
CA GLU A 345 24.12 -10.35 0.11
C GLU A 345 24.42 -9.21 1.09
N THR A 346 23.56 -9.01 2.09
CA THR A 346 23.77 -7.96 3.11
C THR A 346 25.04 -8.22 3.93
N ALA A 347 25.28 -9.47 4.32
CA ALA A 347 26.51 -9.86 5.02
C ALA A 347 27.76 -9.71 4.15
N GLU A 348 27.67 -10.05 2.87
CA GLU A 348 28.77 -9.89 1.92
C GLU A 348 29.07 -8.41 1.65
N ASN A 349 28.04 -7.57 1.52
CA ASN A 349 28.17 -6.13 1.40
C ASN A 349 28.82 -5.54 2.66
N LEU A 350 28.40 -5.96 3.86
CA LEU A 350 29.03 -5.55 5.12
C LEU A 350 30.53 -5.85 5.09
N ARG A 351 30.90 -7.06 4.66
CA ARG A 351 32.30 -7.50 4.51
C ARG A 351 33.05 -6.66 3.47
N LYS A 352 32.44 -6.38 2.31
CA LYS A 352 33.03 -5.56 1.22
C LYS A 352 33.32 -4.12 1.68
N TYR A 353 32.44 -3.53 2.48
CA TYR A 353 32.63 -2.21 3.07
C TYR A 353 33.51 -2.22 4.35
N GLY A 354 34.11 -3.36 4.69
CA GLY A 354 34.97 -3.52 5.87
C GLY A 354 34.23 -3.48 7.20
N GLY A 355 32.90 -3.48 7.21
CA GLY A 355 32.09 -3.55 8.43
C GLY A 355 31.94 -4.97 8.94
N PHE A 356 31.89 -5.13 10.27
CA PHE A 356 31.56 -6.42 10.90
C PHE A 356 30.67 -6.22 12.12
N ILE A 357 29.92 -7.28 12.45
CA ILE A 357 29.11 -7.32 13.69
C ILE A 357 30.03 -7.84 14.81
N PRO A 358 30.21 -7.09 15.91
CA PRO A 358 31.04 -7.53 17.02
C PRO A 358 30.60 -8.90 17.55
N GLY A 359 31.55 -9.81 17.75
CA GLY A 359 31.29 -11.16 18.26
C GLY A 359 30.90 -12.20 17.19
N ILE A 360 30.76 -11.81 15.92
CA ILE A 360 30.36 -12.72 14.83
C ILE A 360 31.36 -12.66 13.69
N LYS A 361 31.86 -13.83 13.27
CA LYS A 361 32.79 -13.91 12.14
C LYS A 361 32.11 -13.41 10.84
N PRO A 362 32.75 -12.52 10.06
CA PRO A 362 32.22 -12.05 8.78
C PRO A 362 31.94 -13.18 7.78
N GLY A 363 30.88 -13.05 6.99
CA GLY A 363 30.46 -14.04 5.99
C GLY A 363 29.22 -14.84 6.42
N ILE A 364 29.22 -16.16 6.22
CA ILE A 364 28.05 -17.02 6.43
C ILE A 364 27.49 -16.91 7.86
N ARG A 365 28.34 -16.78 8.87
CA ARG A 365 27.91 -16.63 10.27
C ARG A 365 27.16 -15.30 10.51
N THR A 366 27.56 -14.24 9.82
CA THR A 366 26.84 -12.96 9.83
C THR A 366 25.50 -13.10 9.13
N ALA A 367 25.45 -13.79 7.98
CA ALA A 367 24.20 -14.04 7.26
C ALA A 367 23.19 -14.82 8.11
N ASN A 368 23.60 -15.92 8.74
CA ASN A 368 22.73 -16.71 9.62
C ASN A 368 22.24 -15.92 10.83
N HIS A 369 23.06 -15.01 11.37
CA HIS A 369 22.65 -14.15 12.47
C HIS A 369 21.60 -13.12 12.04
N LEU A 370 21.79 -12.49 10.88
CA LEU A 370 20.82 -11.57 10.30
C LEU A 370 19.51 -12.29 10.00
N ASP A 371 19.57 -13.48 9.40
CA ASP A 371 18.40 -14.32 9.12
C ASP A 371 17.61 -14.70 10.38
N HIS A 372 18.30 -15.11 11.44
CA HIS A 372 17.69 -15.42 12.74
C HIS A 372 17.00 -14.20 13.36
N ILE A 373 17.61 -13.02 13.23
CA ILE A 373 17.01 -11.77 13.71
C ILE A 373 15.77 -11.41 12.89
N LEU A 374 15.88 -11.46 11.56
CA LEU A 374 14.79 -11.11 10.65
C LEU A 374 13.60 -12.02 10.88
N THR A 375 13.79 -13.33 10.91
CA THR A 375 12.71 -14.31 11.15
C THR A 375 11.92 -13.97 12.42
N ARG A 376 12.60 -13.66 13.54
CA ARG A 376 11.93 -13.29 14.80
C ARG A 376 11.23 -11.94 14.73
N LEU A 377 11.84 -10.95 14.05
CA LEU A 377 11.19 -9.66 13.83
C LEU A 377 9.94 -9.84 12.97
N THR A 378 9.99 -10.66 11.92
CA THR A 378 8.86 -10.96 11.04
C THR A 378 7.75 -11.71 11.74
N VAL A 379 8.04 -12.60 12.72
CA VAL A 379 6.98 -13.22 13.56
C VAL A 379 6.17 -12.15 14.29
N VAL A 380 6.86 -11.19 14.94
CA VAL A 380 6.20 -10.08 15.65
C VAL A 380 5.53 -9.13 14.66
N GLY A 381 6.16 -8.92 13.50
CA GLY A 381 5.65 -8.18 12.34
C GLY A 381 4.30 -8.71 11.85
N ALA A 382 4.25 -10.00 11.56
CA ALA A 382 3.05 -10.68 11.09
C ALA A 382 1.96 -10.67 12.16
N ALA A 383 2.30 -10.92 13.43
CA ALA A 383 1.34 -10.90 14.52
C ALA A 383 0.66 -9.53 14.69
N TYR A 384 1.42 -8.43 14.63
CA TYR A 384 0.82 -7.10 14.73
C TYR A 384 -0.02 -6.75 13.49
N LEU A 385 0.46 -7.07 12.27
CA LEU A 385 -0.29 -6.81 11.03
C LEU A 385 -1.62 -7.55 11.04
N SER A 386 -1.61 -8.84 11.40
CA SER A 386 -2.81 -9.64 11.54
C SER A 386 -3.74 -9.02 12.59
N ALA A 387 -3.25 -8.71 13.79
CA ALA A 387 -4.07 -8.12 14.86
C ALA A 387 -4.76 -6.81 14.42
N VAL A 388 -4.03 -5.91 13.76
CA VAL A 388 -4.56 -4.62 13.28
C VAL A 388 -5.61 -4.82 12.17
N CYS A 389 -5.39 -5.76 11.26
CA CYS A 389 -6.33 -6.04 10.17
C CYS A 389 -7.63 -6.69 10.66
N ILE A 390 -7.57 -7.58 11.65
CA ILE A 390 -8.72 -8.33 12.17
C ILE A 390 -9.56 -7.50 13.15
N LEU A 391 -8.92 -6.60 13.91
CA LEU A 391 -9.60 -5.86 14.99
C LEU A 391 -10.87 -5.15 14.48
N PRO A 392 -10.86 -4.43 13.35
CA PRO A 392 -12.08 -3.84 12.78
C PRO A 392 -13.10 -4.87 12.32
N GLU A 393 -12.66 -6.00 11.75
CA GLU A 393 -13.55 -7.06 11.26
C GLU A 393 -14.39 -7.66 12.40
N ILE A 394 -13.75 -7.91 13.56
CA ILE A 394 -14.43 -8.41 14.76
C ILE A 394 -15.42 -7.37 15.29
N LEU A 395 -15.06 -6.08 15.25
CA LEU A 395 -15.93 -5.01 15.74
C LEU A 395 -17.17 -4.85 14.87
N ILE A 396 -17.02 -4.93 13.55
CA ILE A 396 -18.14 -4.84 12.60
C ILE A 396 -19.10 -6.02 12.80
N THR A 397 -18.56 -7.23 12.97
CA THR A 397 -19.40 -8.43 13.12
C THR A 397 -20.13 -8.50 14.45
N GLN A 398 -19.44 -8.24 15.57
CA GLN A 398 -20.03 -8.43 16.90
C GLN A 398 -20.85 -7.24 17.38
N TYR A 399 -20.47 -6.01 17.01
CA TYR A 399 -21.13 -4.80 17.50
C TYR A 399 -22.01 -4.13 16.45
N SER A 400 -22.09 -4.67 15.22
CA SER A 400 -22.89 -4.15 14.11
C SER A 400 -22.72 -2.65 13.84
N VAL A 401 -21.57 -2.09 14.24
CA VAL A 401 -21.27 -0.69 13.96
C VAL A 401 -20.76 -0.59 12.54
N PRO A 402 -21.32 0.28 11.68
CA PRO A 402 -20.78 0.55 10.36
C PRO A 402 -19.42 1.25 10.48
N PHE A 403 -18.38 0.47 10.79
CA PHE A 403 -17.01 0.94 10.86
C PHE A 403 -16.46 0.99 9.43
N TYR A 404 -16.59 2.15 8.81
CA TYR A 404 -16.09 2.40 7.45
C TYR A 404 -14.55 2.35 7.33
N PHE A 405 -13.84 2.23 8.46
CA PHE A 405 -12.38 2.16 8.52
C PHE A 405 -11.91 0.71 8.55
N GLY A 406 -11.70 0.07 7.39
CA GLY A 406 -11.04 -1.25 7.37
C GLY A 406 -9.65 -1.21 8.03
N GLY A 407 -9.24 -2.28 8.72
CA GLY A 407 -7.92 -2.35 9.36
C GLY A 407 -6.77 -2.17 8.36
N THR A 408 -6.94 -2.73 7.17
CA THR A 408 -6.05 -2.54 6.02
C THR A 408 -6.01 -1.09 5.56
N SER A 409 -7.16 -0.40 5.51
CA SER A 409 -7.24 1.00 5.11
C SER A 409 -6.46 1.91 6.06
N LEU A 410 -6.58 1.68 7.37
CA LEU A 410 -5.81 2.42 8.39
C LEU A 410 -4.30 2.18 8.25
N LEU A 411 -3.88 0.93 8.05
CA LEU A 411 -2.47 0.60 7.80
C LEU A 411 -1.90 1.32 6.57
N ILE A 412 -2.65 1.32 5.46
CA ILE A 412 -2.24 2.02 4.23
C ILE A 412 -2.06 3.51 4.51
N VAL A 413 -3.04 4.14 5.18
CA VAL A 413 -2.99 5.57 5.48
C VAL A 413 -1.75 5.93 6.30
N VAL A 414 -1.46 5.17 7.36
CA VAL A 414 -0.32 5.44 8.23
C VAL A 414 1.01 5.19 7.52
N SER A 415 1.19 4.04 6.87
CA SER A 415 2.47 3.70 6.23
C SER A 415 2.80 4.63 5.07
N VAL A 416 1.83 4.94 4.20
CA VAL A 416 2.08 5.83 3.05
C VAL A 416 2.41 7.24 3.53
N THR A 417 1.75 7.71 4.60
CA THR A 417 2.08 9.00 5.23
C THR A 417 3.51 8.98 5.77
N MET A 418 3.88 7.95 6.52
CA MET A 418 5.23 7.80 7.09
C MET A 418 6.32 7.73 6.00
N ASP A 419 6.10 6.96 4.93
CA ASP A 419 7.03 6.86 3.81
C ASP A 419 7.17 8.18 3.06
N THR A 420 6.05 8.88 2.82
CA THR A 420 6.07 10.19 2.15
C THR A 420 6.82 11.21 3.00
N VAL A 421 6.57 11.26 4.30
CA VAL A 421 7.30 12.15 5.23
C VAL A 421 8.78 11.81 5.27
N ALA A 422 9.15 10.53 5.33
CA ALA A 422 10.55 10.08 5.33
C ALA A 422 11.28 10.48 4.04
N GLN A 423 10.63 10.38 2.88
CA GLN A 423 11.19 10.83 1.61
C GLN A 423 11.31 12.36 1.51
N ILE A 424 10.34 13.10 2.04
CA ILE A 424 10.43 14.57 2.13
C ILE A 424 11.64 14.96 3.00
N GLN A 425 11.81 14.31 4.15
CA GLN A 425 12.94 14.55 5.05
C GLN A 425 14.28 14.22 4.40
N SER A 426 14.39 13.10 3.66
CA SER A 426 15.63 12.73 2.99
C SER A 426 16.02 13.74 1.90
N HIS A 427 15.05 14.25 1.13
CA HIS A 427 15.28 15.32 0.16
C HIS A 427 15.73 16.64 0.82
N LEU A 428 15.12 17.02 1.95
CA LEU A 428 15.51 18.23 2.68
C LEU A 428 16.93 18.12 3.25
N LEU A 429 17.30 16.97 3.81
CA LEU A 429 18.64 16.71 4.35
C LEU A 429 19.70 16.77 3.24
N ALA A 430 19.46 16.16 2.08
CA ALA A 430 20.39 16.19 0.95
C ALA A 430 20.74 17.64 0.54
N HIS A 431 19.74 18.53 0.53
CA HIS A 431 19.94 19.93 0.17
C HIS A 431 20.76 20.72 1.21
N GLN A 432 20.62 20.37 2.50
CA GLN A 432 21.44 20.97 3.57
C GLN A 432 22.92 20.55 3.46
N TYR A 433 23.19 19.30 3.09
CA TYR A 433 24.56 18.82 2.86
C TYR A 433 25.26 19.54 1.70
N GLU A 434 24.58 19.76 0.57
CA GLU A 434 25.14 20.55 -0.54
C GLU A 434 25.49 21.98 -0.12
N GLY A 435 24.64 22.62 0.70
CA GLY A 435 24.88 23.95 1.24
C GLY A 435 26.13 24.03 2.14
N LEU A 436 26.35 23.02 2.98
CA LEU A 436 27.52 22.92 3.86
C LEU A 436 28.82 22.65 3.07
N ILE A 437 28.78 21.77 2.06
CA ILE A 437 29.93 21.47 1.19
C ILE A 437 30.32 22.70 0.35
N ARG A 438 29.34 23.46 -0.14
CA ARG A 438 29.60 24.69 -0.90
C ARG A 438 30.23 25.78 -0.02
N LYS A 439 29.78 25.91 1.24
CA LYS A 439 30.39 26.81 2.24
C LYS A 439 31.81 26.39 2.62
N SER A 440 32.09 25.09 2.73
CA SER A 440 33.45 24.62 3.06
C SER A 440 34.45 24.84 1.91
N LYS A 441 34.04 24.67 0.65
CA LYS A 441 34.88 24.96 -0.53
C LYS A 441 35.26 26.44 -0.67
N LEU A 442 34.38 27.37 -0.25
CA LEU A 442 34.69 28.81 -0.25
C LEU A 442 35.78 29.18 0.76
N LYS A 443 35.88 28.45 1.89
CA LYS A 443 36.92 28.69 2.91
C LYS A 443 38.30 28.16 2.50
N GLY A 444 38.38 27.29 1.48
CA GLY A 444 39.62 26.72 0.96
C GLY A 444 40.32 27.52 -0.14
N ARG A 445 39.69 28.57 -0.71
CA ARG A 445 40.26 29.42 -1.76
C ARG A 445 40.93 30.70 -1.24
N GLY A 446 41.09 30.82 0.07
CA GLY A 446 41.72 31.96 0.75
C GLY A 446 43.00 31.60 1.50
N LYS A 447 43.78 30.63 1.02
CA LYS A 447 45.16 30.39 1.47
C LYS A 447 46.06 30.15 0.26
#